data_AF-A0A2P5DUN3-F1
#
_entry.id   AF-A0A2P5DUN3-F1
#
_cell.length_a   1.000
_cell.length_b   1.000
_cell.length_c   1.000
_cell.angle_alpha   90.00
_cell.angle_beta   90.00
_cell.angle_gamma   90.00
#
_symmetry.space_group_name_H-M   'P 1'
#
loop_
_entity.id
_entity.type
_entity.pdbx_description
1 polymer ?
#
loop_
_entity_poly.entity_id
_entity_poly.type
_entity_poly.pdbx_seq_one_letter_code
_entity_poly.pdbx_strand_id
1 'polypeptide(L)'
;CGVCGMRGTGDFMEAVSEMLLCLVILHVLFLGEFQACKMGSSDIDRSCSSHILNWQSPSAGGLKLNTDAALNNHLQMVSLRGVVRDQHGVVIACCAIKRVGLVSVGVAELLAILEALKFCYRE
;
A
#
# COMPACT_ATOMS: atom_id res chain seq x y z
N CYS A 1 1.92 -27.30 -24.29
CA CYS A 1 3.11 -26.61 -24.84
C CYS A 1 2.95 -25.11 -24.66
N GLY A 2 3.93 -24.45 -24.04
CA GLY A 2 3.92 -23.00 -23.84
C GLY A 2 4.64 -22.56 -22.57
N VAL A 3 5.93 -22.89 -22.44
CA VAL A 3 6.81 -22.31 -21.41
C VAL A 3 7.23 -20.94 -21.92
N CYS A 4 6.64 -19.86 -21.40
CA CYS A 4 7.15 -18.52 -21.64
C CYS A 4 8.33 -18.28 -20.70
N GLY A 5 9.54 -18.39 -21.26
CA GLY A 5 10.78 -18.13 -20.55
C GLY A 5 10.96 -16.64 -20.31
N MET A 6 11.02 -16.23 -19.04
CA MET A 6 11.54 -14.92 -18.67
C MET A 6 13.05 -14.92 -18.97
N ARG A 7 13.44 -14.30 -20.09
CA ARG A 7 14.81 -13.82 -20.33
C ARG A 7 14.91 -12.41 -19.78
N GLY A 8 16.01 -12.10 -19.11
CA GLY A 8 16.45 -10.73 -18.87
C GLY A 8 16.54 -10.34 -17.40
N THR A 9 17.73 -10.49 -16.82
CA THR A 9 18.10 -9.89 -15.53
C THR A 9 18.20 -8.35 -15.60
N GLY A 10 18.10 -7.76 -16.80
CA GLY A 10 18.11 -6.31 -17.05
C GLY A 10 16.80 -5.62 -16.66
N ASP A 11 15.65 -6.15 -17.08
CA ASP A 11 14.33 -5.60 -16.77
C ASP A 11 14.01 -5.62 -15.25
N PHE A 12 14.61 -6.56 -14.53
CA PHE A 12 14.49 -6.65 -13.07
C PHE A 12 15.22 -5.48 -12.39
N MET A 13 16.42 -5.12 -12.83
CA MET A 13 17.20 -4.03 -12.24
C MET A 13 16.60 -2.65 -12.56
N GLU A 14 16.00 -2.49 -13.74
CA GLU A 14 15.33 -1.25 -14.15
C GLU A 14 14.01 -1.05 -13.39
N ALA A 15 13.21 -2.12 -13.23
CA ALA A 15 12.03 -2.09 -12.37
C ALA A 15 12.37 -1.86 -10.89
N VAL A 16 13.52 -2.35 -10.42
CA VAL A 16 14.03 -2.09 -9.06
C VAL A 16 14.46 -0.62 -8.89
N SER A 17 15.03 -0.01 -9.94
CA SER A 17 15.41 1.41 -9.94
C SER A 17 14.19 2.34 -9.92
N GLU A 18 13.17 2.06 -10.75
CA GLU A 18 11.90 2.82 -10.73
C GLU A 18 11.08 2.57 -9.45
N MET A 19 11.13 1.33 -8.91
CA MET A 19 10.57 1.02 -7.59
C MET A 19 11.31 1.75 -6.47
N LEU A 20 12.63 1.91 -6.55
CA LEU A 20 13.40 2.70 -5.59
C LEU A 20 13.03 4.18 -5.66
N LEU A 21 12.75 4.72 -6.86
CA LEU A 21 12.29 6.10 -7.00
C LEU A 21 10.87 6.29 -6.41
N CYS A 22 9.93 5.38 -6.67
CA CYS A 22 8.62 5.40 -6.04
C CYS A 22 8.69 5.18 -4.53
N LEU A 23 9.55 4.28 -4.05
CA LEU A 23 9.80 4.07 -2.62
C LEU A 23 10.43 5.31 -1.99
N VAL A 24 11.37 6.00 -2.64
CA VAL A 24 11.96 7.24 -2.13
C VAL A 24 10.92 8.37 -2.07
N ILE A 25 10.05 8.49 -3.09
CA ILE A 25 8.97 9.48 -3.11
C ILE A 25 7.92 9.18 -2.01
N LEU A 26 7.51 7.92 -1.82
CA LEU A 26 6.64 7.53 -0.71
C LEU A 26 7.32 7.65 0.65
N HIS A 27 8.62 7.34 0.75
CA HIS A 27 9.36 7.37 2.01
C HIS A 27 9.68 8.80 2.47
N VAL A 28 9.76 9.78 1.55
CA VAL A 28 9.95 11.20 1.93
C VAL A 28 8.62 11.89 2.22
N LEU A 29 7.53 11.58 1.47
CA LEU A 29 6.24 12.24 1.66
C LEU A 29 5.33 11.56 2.70
N PHE A 30 5.35 10.23 2.79
CA PHE A 30 4.40 9.46 3.60
C PHE A 30 4.98 8.97 4.92
N LEU A 31 6.30 8.78 5.01
CA LEU A 31 6.92 8.29 6.25
C LEU A 31 6.82 9.29 7.39
N GLY A 32 6.86 10.59 7.10
CA GLY A 32 6.66 11.64 8.11
C GLY A 32 5.29 11.53 8.77
N GLU A 33 4.23 11.40 7.97
CA GLU A 33 2.85 11.26 8.46
C GLU A 33 2.61 9.90 9.15
N PHE A 34 3.14 8.82 8.57
CA PHE A 34 3.04 7.48 9.15
C PHE A 34 3.77 7.38 10.50
N GLN A 35 4.97 7.95 10.60
CA GLN A 35 5.75 7.96 11.85
C GLN A 35 5.15 8.92 12.88
N ALA A 36 4.60 10.07 12.46
CA ALA A 36 3.86 10.97 13.36
C ALA A 36 2.65 10.26 14.00
N CYS A 37 1.89 9.48 13.22
CA CYS A 37 0.79 8.66 13.72
C CYS A 37 1.25 7.53 14.65
N LYS A 38 2.43 6.94 14.40
CA LYS A 38 2.98 5.85 15.21
C LYS A 38 3.60 6.33 16.53
N MET A 39 4.24 7.50 16.53
CA MET A 39 4.85 8.12 17.73
C MET A 39 3.83 8.78 18.66
N GLY A 40 2.65 9.17 18.17
CA GLY A 40 1.56 9.69 19.01
C GLY A 40 0.85 8.64 19.87
N SER A 41 1.28 7.37 19.82
CA SER A 41 0.60 6.24 20.48
C SER A 41 1.28 5.76 21.78
N SER A 42 2.20 6.53 22.36
CA SER A 42 2.73 6.24 23.69
C SER A 42 1.86 6.89 24.77
N ASP A 43 1.07 6.07 25.45
CA ASP A 43 0.41 6.32 26.74
C ASP A 43 -0.31 7.67 26.91
N ILE A 44 -1.38 7.88 26.15
CA ILE A 44 -2.34 8.95 26.45
C ILE A 44 -3.59 8.34 27.08
N ASP A 45 -3.81 8.77 28.32
CA ASP A 45 -5.00 8.61 29.14
C ASP A 45 -6.30 8.67 28.31
N ARG A 46 -7.29 7.86 28.71
CA ARG A 46 -8.55 7.55 28.00
C ARG A 46 -9.53 8.73 27.86
N SER A 47 -9.04 9.96 27.83
CA SER A 47 -9.81 11.17 27.56
C SER A 47 -9.19 11.95 26.41
N CYS A 48 -9.25 11.40 25.19
CA CYS A 48 -8.96 12.15 23.99
C CYS A 48 -10.15 12.05 23.06
N SER A 49 -10.76 13.21 22.80
CA SER A 49 -11.57 13.44 21.61
C SER A 49 -10.79 12.89 20.43
N SER A 50 -11.14 11.68 20.00
CA SER A 50 -10.71 11.16 18.72
C SER A 50 -11.22 12.17 17.71
N HIS A 51 -10.36 13.09 17.27
CA HIS A 51 -10.58 13.79 16.02
C HIS A 51 -10.58 12.68 14.97
N ILE A 52 -11.76 12.08 14.77
CA ILE A 52 -12.04 11.23 13.64
C ILE A 52 -11.77 12.15 12.47
N LEU A 53 -10.59 12.00 11.86
CA LEU A 53 -10.26 12.66 10.62
C LEU A 53 -11.23 12.09 9.61
N ASN A 54 -12.38 12.76 9.49
CA ASN A 54 -13.41 12.43 8.52
C ASN A 54 -12.73 12.35 7.17
N TRP A 55 -13.08 11.30 6.41
CA TRP A 55 -12.53 11.10 5.08
C TRP A 55 -12.58 12.40 4.29
N GLN A 56 -11.40 12.92 3.94
CA GLN A 56 -11.29 14.06 3.03
C GLN A 56 -11.36 13.53 1.61
N SER A 57 -12.38 13.98 0.88
CA SER A 57 -12.49 13.71 -0.54
C SER A 57 -11.33 14.39 -1.29
N PRO A 58 -10.72 13.73 -2.28
CA PRO A 58 -9.73 14.36 -3.14
C PRO A 58 -10.37 15.50 -3.97
N SER A 59 -9.53 16.39 -4.52
CA SER A 59 -9.99 17.40 -5.48
C SER A 59 -10.66 16.75 -6.70
N ALA A 60 -11.49 17.50 -7.43
CA ALA A 60 -12.13 17.00 -8.64
C ALA A 60 -11.09 16.42 -9.63
N GLY A 61 -11.33 15.19 -10.11
CA GLY A 61 -10.39 14.45 -10.95
C GLY A 61 -9.28 13.72 -10.18
N GLY A 62 -9.20 13.90 -8.87
CA GLY A 62 -8.29 13.18 -7.99
C GLY A 62 -8.84 11.82 -7.58
N LEU A 63 -7.93 10.87 -7.36
CA LEU A 63 -8.24 9.52 -6.89
C LEU A 63 -7.67 9.31 -5.50
N LYS A 64 -8.37 8.51 -4.69
CA LYS A 64 -7.88 8.05 -3.39
C LYS A 64 -7.60 6.55 -3.46
N LEU A 65 -6.36 6.18 -3.12
CA LEU A 65 -5.98 4.79 -2.91
C LEU A 65 -6.02 4.45 -1.43
N ASN A 66 -6.80 3.44 -1.07
CA ASN A 66 -6.81 2.81 0.25
C ASN A 66 -6.16 1.43 0.13
N THR A 67 -5.24 1.11 1.04
CA THR A 67 -4.59 -0.21 1.09
C THR A 67 -4.78 -0.87 2.44
N ASP A 68 -4.69 -2.20 2.45
CA ASP A 68 -4.77 -3.01 3.66
C ASP A 68 -3.96 -4.30 3.48
N ALA A 69 -3.37 -4.80 4.56
CA ALA A 69 -2.67 -6.06 4.58
C ALA A 69 -3.18 -6.97 5.72
N ALA A 70 -3.47 -8.22 5.38
CA ALA A 70 -3.87 -9.24 6.34
C ALA A 70 -2.84 -10.36 6.42
N LEU A 71 -2.39 -10.66 7.63
CA LEU A 71 -1.48 -11.77 7.92
C LEU A 71 -2.26 -12.98 8.44
N ASN A 72 -1.94 -14.16 7.91
CA ASN A 72 -2.41 -15.43 8.45
C ASN A 72 -1.20 -16.29 8.83
N ASN A 73 -0.85 -16.28 10.11
CA ASN A 73 0.31 -17.02 10.63
C ASN A 73 0.10 -18.54 10.59
N HIS A 74 -1.13 -19.04 10.67
CA HIS A 74 -1.39 -20.47 10.58
C HIS A 74 -1.11 -21.00 9.18
N LEU A 75 -1.50 -20.23 8.15
CA LEU A 75 -1.31 -20.60 6.76
C LEU A 75 -0.03 -20.02 6.15
N GLN A 76 0.75 -19.25 6.92
CA GLN A 76 1.97 -18.58 6.47
C GLN A 76 1.70 -17.75 5.20
N MET A 77 0.62 -16.96 5.23
CA MET A 77 0.17 -16.18 4.08
C MET A 77 -0.03 -14.71 4.42
N VAL A 78 0.19 -13.87 3.41
CA VAL A 78 -0.10 -12.45 3.41
C VAL A 78 -1.13 -12.18 2.33
N SER A 79 -2.21 -11.49 2.67
CA SER A 79 -3.15 -10.93 1.69
C SER A 79 -2.96 -9.42 1.63
N LEU A 80 -2.81 -8.88 0.43
CA LEU A 80 -2.58 -7.48 0.14
C LEU A 80 -3.77 -6.95 -0.66
N ARG A 81 -4.31 -5.79 -0.30
CA ARG A 81 -5.50 -5.23 -0.94
C ARG A 81 -5.31 -3.76 -1.24
N GLY A 82 -5.91 -3.32 -2.34
CA GLY A 82 -6.01 -1.93 -2.75
C GLY A 82 -7.41 -1.62 -3.26
N VAL A 83 -7.93 -0.45 -2.89
CA VAL A 83 -9.22 0.08 -3.38
C VAL A 83 -9.00 1.52 -3.84
N VAL A 84 -9.32 1.79 -5.10
CA VAL A 84 -9.25 3.14 -5.69
C VAL A 84 -10.64 3.73 -5.72
N ARG A 85 -10.77 4.96 -5.22
CA ARG A 85 -12.02 5.71 -5.18
C ARG A 85 -11.86 7.05 -5.89
N ASP A 86 -12.93 7.51 -6.51
CA ASP A 86 -13.02 8.87 -7.05
C ASP A 86 -13.34 9.91 -5.95
N GLN A 87 -13.48 11.18 -6.35
CA GLN A 87 -13.87 12.27 -5.45
C GLN A 87 -15.28 12.11 -4.84
N HIS A 88 -16.15 11.29 -5.42
CA HIS A 88 -17.47 10.99 -4.86
C HIS A 88 -17.44 9.79 -3.91
N GLY A 89 -16.27 9.15 -3.73
CA GLY A 89 -16.08 7.97 -2.89
C GLY A 89 -16.49 6.67 -3.58
N VAL A 90 -16.85 6.74 -4.87
CA VAL A 90 -17.22 5.60 -5.70
C VAL A 90 -15.97 4.77 -5.95
N VAL A 91 -16.08 3.46 -5.72
CA VAL A 91 -15.00 2.53 -6.03
C VAL A 91 -14.93 2.36 -7.53
N ILE A 92 -13.80 2.74 -8.12
CA ILE A 92 -13.58 2.61 -9.56
C ILE A 92 -12.68 1.44 -9.91
N ALA A 93 -11.83 1.00 -8.98
CA ALA A 93 -10.97 -0.15 -9.16
C ALA A 93 -10.58 -0.80 -7.82
N CYS A 94 -10.26 -2.09 -7.84
CA CYS A 94 -9.77 -2.82 -6.67
C CYS A 94 -8.81 -3.93 -7.08
N CYS A 95 -7.81 -4.18 -6.25
CA CYS A 95 -6.89 -5.30 -6.41
C CYS A 95 -6.76 -6.09 -5.10
N ALA A 96 -6.52 -7.39 -5.24
CA ALA A 96 -6.26 -8.30 -4.12
C ALA A 96 -5.22 -9.34 -4.55
N ILE A 97 -4.13 -9.44 -3.79
CA ILE A 97 -3.01 -10.34 -4.08
C ILE A 97 -2.73 -11.17 -2.83
N LYS A 98 -2.43 -12.46 -3.03
CA LYS A 98 -1.96 -13.35 -1.96
C LYS A 98 -0.49 -13.68 -2.19
N ARG A 99 0.30 -13.67 -1.12
CA ARG A 99 1.70 -14.10 -1.11
C ARG A 99 1.91 -15.13 -0.01
N VAL A 100 2.74 -16.14 -0.31
CA VAL A 100 3.20 -17.11 0.67
C VAL A 100 4.42 -16.53 1.39
N GLY A 101 4.45 -16.68 2.70
CA GLY A 101 5.55 -16.23 3.56
C GLY A 101 5.07 -15.52 4.82
N LEU A 102 5.97 -15.42 5.78
CA LEU A 102 5.81 -14.55 6.94
C LEU A 102 6.57 -13.26 6.71
N VAL A 103 5.90 -12.15 7.00
CA VAL A 103 6.50 -10.83 7.04
C VAL A 103 5.99 -10.12 8.28
N SER A 104 6.70 -9.09 8.74
CA SER A 104 6.17 -8.23 9.80
C SER A 104 4.99 -7.42 9.26
N VAL A 105 4.10 -6.97 10.16
CA VAL A 105 2.94 -6.13 9.81
C VAL A 105 3.39 -4.92 8.98
N GLY A 106 4.44 -4.21 9.39
CA GLY A 106 4.94 -3.05 8.66
C GLY A 106 5.40 -3.37 7.23
N VAL A 107 6.03 -4.53 7.02
CA VAL A 107 6.41 -4.98 5.67
C VAL A 107 5.18 -5.35 4.85
N ALA A 108 4.16 -5.97 5.47
CA ALA A 108 2.90 -6.30 4.81
C ALA A 108 2.18 -5.05 4.30
N GLU A 109 2.08 -4.00 5.12
CA GLU A 109 1.47 -2.72 4.75
C GLU A 109 2.21 -2.06 3.58
N LEU A 110 3.55 -2.00 3.63
CA LEU A 110 4.35 -1.45 2.53
C LEU A 110 4.18 -2.25 1.24
N LEU A 111 4.07 -3.57 1.33
CA LEU A 111 3.77 -4.42 0.18
C LEU A 111 2.38 -4.15 -0.39
N ALA A 112 1.37 -3.91 0.46
CA ALA A 112 0.02 -3.58 0.00
C ALA A 112 0.00 -2.26 -0.78
N ILE A 113 0.69 -1.23 -0.27
CA ILE A 113 0.86 0.06 -0.96
C ILE A 113 1.56 -0.13 -2.31
N LEU A 114 2.70 -0.82 -2.31
CA LEU A 114 3.48 -1.06 -3.52
C LEU A 114 2.67 -1.77 -4.61
N GLU A 115 1.99 -2.85 -4.25
CA GLU A 115 1.26 -3.66 -5.24
C GLU A 115 0.01 -2.93 -5.74
N ALA A 116 -0.65 -2.14 -4.89
CA ALA A 116 -1.77 -1.31 -5.32
C ALA A 116 -1.34 -0.16 -6.25
N LEU A 117 -0.16 0.44 -6.02
CA LEU A 117 0.40 1.44 -6.94
C LEU A 117 0.77 0.84 -8.30
N LYS A 118 1.40 -0.35 -8.30
CA LYS A 118 1.68 -1.08 -9.55
C LYS A 118 0.41 -1.39 -10.33
N PHE A 119 -0.67 -1.72 -9.63
CA PHE A 119 -1.98 -1.92 -10.25
C PHE A 119 -2.49 -0.62 -10.87
N CYS A 120 -2.44 0.51 -10.15
CA CYS A 120 -2.89 1.80 -10.68
C CYS A 120 -2.06 2.32 -11.87
N TYR A 121 -0.80 1.92 -12.01
CA TYR A 121 0.06 2.33 -13.14
C TYR A 121 -0.20 1.53 -14.43
N ARG A 122 -0.75 0.32 -14.31
CA ARG A 122 -0.94 -0.59 -15.46
C ARG A 122 -2.29 -0.47 -16.15
N GLU A 123 -3.27 0.12 -15.47
CA GLU A 123 -4.64 0.35 -15.94
C GLU A 123 -4.81 1.80 -16.42
#